data_AF-S4XY44-F1
#
_entry.id   AF-S4XY44-F1
#
_cell.length_a   1.000
_cell.length_b   1.000
_cell.length_c   1.000
_cell.angle_alpha   90.00
_cell.angle_beta   90.00
_cell.angle_gamma   90.00
#
_symmetry.space_group_name_H-M   'P 1'
#
loop_
_entity.id
_entity.type
_entity.pdbx_description
1 polymer ?
#
loop_
_entity_poly.entity_id
_entity_poly.type
_entity_poly.pdbx_seq_one_letter_code
_entity_poly.pdbx_strand_id
1 'polypeptide(L)'
;MLSGQEALVAGDLSGLEHAWETVPSVVRSDGSEEFVLEVDPVDDVVSVELTGLAFQLEGPSDLTLRDDGLGADRVAGDGIFSVGPFRFDPTPSIPLPAHYESSPDSPAGLYALEVGDLVMTKATGETVAFFVRPQVGALAPSVPVAPRRVLSSKFRAASHLVEVRDGRGDSQRFLRGAGGDAAGMLSAMYEVVPDVFDFAVLSATSHIERPGSVSNGNSGVHSAVKIDYTGIGRDPVDYSQSYYSRRLKGVAALDNLRRGWLSSNFVHELLHQWGAYLPYTFGMTDGFHYLPTTSAASLLGGMEWIDNGNGTFTLDCDSNGRSGATTASPLDLYMMGLIPGSQVPPLRRHGGGLFDYCDTVIPSVQATVTIAQIQAQLGVRTPGPATAQRDFHIAFVVEAHGRDLTDSELTFFNTLAEFATLPVPAGQPNPRLDSNWVPITRYFGNGTTWRTDIPDTPANPGAVTANIQLNADWATGYCANVTVTNGRRFGIWGWEAVIDLGQSTVNSSWNASFSFAGSEMTATSTQSSGLLDTGASTSFGFCANKTGAAWQPQVVSARQL
;
A
#
# COMPACT_ATOMS: atom_id res chain seq x y z
N MET A 1 -3.38 25.29 -17.11
CA MET A 1 -2.62 24.64 -18.20
C MET A 1 -2.36 23.19 -17.79
N LEU A 2 -3.23 22.27 -18.20
CA LEU A 2 -3.18 20.82 -17.89
C LEU A 2 -2.29 20.02 -18.88
N SER A 3 -1.46 20.70 -19.68
CA SER A 3 -0.68 20.06 -20.75
C SER A 3 0.51 19.30 -20.18
N GLY A 4 0.32 18.03 -19.80
CA GLY A 4 1.42 17.12 -19.45
C GLY A 4 1.09 15.95 -18.51
N GLN A 5 -0.13 15.84 -17.97
CA GLN A 5 -0.51 14.72 -17.11
C GLN A 5 -1.39 13.73 -17.88
N GLU A 6 -0.83 12.59 -18.31
CA GLU A 6 -1.58 11.45 -18.87
C GLU A 6 -2.31 10.72 -17.74
N ALA A 7 -3.58 10.38 -17.93
CA ALA A 7 -4.45 9.89 -16.88
C ALA A 7 -4.96 8.48 -17.17
N LEU A 8 -6.25 8.15 -17.01
CA LEU A 8 -6.73 6.81 -17.34
C LEU A 8 -6.38 6.47 -18.80
N VAL A 9 -6.04 5.21 -19.06
CA VAL A 9 -5.64 4.74 -20.40
C VAL A 9 -6.49 3.53 -20.73
N ALA A 10 -7.24 3.62 -21.82
CA ALA A 10 -8.12 2.54 -22.21
C ALA A 10 -7.37 1.25 -22.55
N GLY A 11 -7.96 0.12 -22.15
CA GLY A 11 -7.37 -1.21 -22.32
C GLY A 11 -6.38 -1.62 -21.22
N ASP A 12 -6.07 -0.73 -20.26
CA ASP A 12 -5.38 -1.12 -19.02
C ASP A 12 -6.30 -1.91 -18.07
N LEU A 13 -7.62 -1.87 -18.33
CA LEU A 13 -8.64 -2.67 -17.66
C LEU A 13 -8.86 -4.04 -18.31
N SER A 14 -9.29 -5.02 -17.51
CA SER A 14 -9.52 -6.38 -18.01
C SER A 14 -10.81 -6.53 -18.85
N GLY A 15 -11.44 -5.42 -19.27
CA GLY A 15 -12.78 -5.37 -19.90
C GLY A 15 -13.95 -5.81 -18.99
N LEU A 16 -13.67 -6.13 -17.72
CA LEU A 16 -14.65 -6.54 -16.69
C LEU A 16 -14.77 -5.53 -15.56
N GLU A 17 -14.05 -4.42 -15.68
CA GLU A 17 -13.83 -3.42 -14.64
C GLU A 17 -14.24 -2.07 -15.21
N HIS A 18 -14.86 -1.23 -14.37
CA HIS A 18 -14.96 0.20 -14.66
C HIS A 18 -13.99 0.94 -13.73
N ALA A 19 -13.42 2.04 -14.21
CA ALA A 19 -12.61 2.93 -13.40
C ALA A 19 -13.07 4.39 -13.52
N TRP A 20 -12.79 5.16 -12.49
CA TRP A 20 -12.84 6.62 -12.56
C TRP A 20 -11.63 7.22 -11.86
N GLU A 21 -11.23 8.39 -12.32
CA GLU A 21 -10.22 9.21 -11.68
C GLU A 21 -10.59 10.69 -11.79
N THR A 22 -10.43 11.45 -10.71
CA THR A 22 -10.35 12.90 -10.80
C THR A 22 -8.89 13.28 -11.02
N VAL A 23 -8.62 14.08 -12.05
CA VAL A 23 -7.26 14.36 -12.50
C VAL A 23 -7.00 15.87 -12.48
N PRO A 24 -6.21 16.38 -11.51
CA PRO A 24 -5.67 15.65 -10.36
C PRO A 24 -6.75 15.29 -9.32
N SER A 25 -6.44 14.31 -8.47
CA SER A 25 -7.35 13.79 -7.45
C SER A 25 -7.45 14.68 -6.22
N VAL A 26 -6.57 15.67 -6.13
CA VAL A 26 -6.56 16.73 -5.14
C VAL A 26 -6.19 18.04 -5.83
N VAL A 27 -6.94 19.10 -5.55
CA VAL A 27 -6.67 20.46 -6.02
C VAL A 27 -6.69 21.47 -4.88
N ARG A 28 -6.12 22.65 -5.10
CA ARG A 28 -6.23 23.77 -4.16
C ARG A 28 -7.68 24.22 -3.97
N SER A 29 -8.05 24.44 -2.71
CA SER A 29 -9.41 24.81 -2.31
C SER A 29 -9.76 26.28 -2.59
N ASP A 30 -8.83 27.09 -3.11
CA ASP A 30 -9.04 28.50 -3.46
C ASP A 30 -9.39 28.69 -4.94
N GLY A 31 -9.68 27.61 -5.66
CA GLY A 31 -10.07 27.62 -7.07
C GLY A 31 -8.92 27.92 -8.03
N SER A 32 -7.66 27.97 -7.55
CA SER A 32 -6.48 28.23 -8.40
C SER A 32 -6.07 27.05 -9.27
N GLU A 33 -6.53 25.84 -8.93
CA GLU A 33 -6.26 24.60 -9.65
C GLU A 33 -7.56 24.00 -10.19
N GLU A 34 -7.44 23.35 -11.35
CA GLU A 34 -8.55 22.71 -12.07
C GLU A 34 -8.32 21.19 -12.11
N PHE A 35 -9.41 20.42 -12.12
CA PHE A 35 -9.38 18.98 -12.36
C PHE A 35 -10.42 18.56 -13.40
N VAL A 36 -10.23 17.40 -14.01
CA VAL A 36 -11.22 16.73 -14.87
C VAL A 36 -11.67 15.44 -14.20
N LEU A 37 -12.88 14.98 -14.51
CA LEU A 37 -13.33 13.62 -14.17
C LEU A 37 -13.21 12.77 -15.42
N GLU A 38 -12.41 11.72 -15.33
CA GLU A 38 -12.25 10.70 -16.37
C GLU A 38 -12.88 9.39 -15.91
N VAL A 39 -13.51 8.69 -16.85
CA VAL A 39 -14.17 7.40 -16.62
C VAL A 39 -13.76 6.44 -17.73
N ASP A 40 -13.23 5.29 -17.34
CA ASP A 40 -12.96 4.13 -18.20
C ASP A 40 -14.05 3.09 -17.93
N PRO A 41 -15.14 3.06 -18.72
CA PRO A 41 -16.20 2.09 -18.52
C PRO A 41 -15.90 0.76 -19.23
N VAL A 42 -16.58 -0.32 -18.85
CA VAL A 42 -16.56 -1.55 -19.67
C VAL A 42 -17.13 -1.29 -21.07
N ASP A 43 -16.61 -2.01 -22.07
CA ASP A 43 -16.80 -1.78 -23.51
C ASP A 43 -18.26 -1.70 -24.03
N ASP A 44 -19.26 -2.16 -23.26
CA ASP A 44 -20.67 -2.11 -23.67
C ASP A 44 -21.39 -0.80 -23.28
N VAL A 45 -20.71 0.10 -22.58
CA VAL A 45 -21.19 1.44 -22.22
C VAL A 45 -21.08 2.39 -23.42
N VAL A 46 -22.18 3.11 -23.70
CA VAL A 46 -22.28 4.04 -24.85
C VAL A 46 -22.45 5.49 -24.43
N SER A 47 -22.77 5.77 -23.17
CA SER A 47 -22.80 7.13 -22.64
C SER A 47 -22.53 7.15 -21.15
N VAL A 48 -21.87 8.21 -20.69
CA VAL A 48 -21.57 8.44 -19.28
C VAL A 48 -22.00 9.86 -18.92
N GLU A 49 -22.76 10.01 -17.84
CA GLU A 49 -23.27 11.28 -17.34
C GLU A 49 -22.92 11.45 -15.86
N LEU A 50 -22.41 12.63 -15.50
CA LEU A 50 -22.31 13.05 -14.11
C LEU A 50 -23.61 13.78 -13.74
N THR A 51 -24.36 13.20 -12.81
CA THR A 51 -25.63 13.75 -12.34
C THR A 51 -25.45 14.41 -10.97
N GLY A 52 -25.86 15.67 -10.89
CA GLY A 52 -25.58 16.51 -9.72
C GLY A 52 -24.11 16.92 -9.65
N LEU A 53 -23.87 18.09 -9.05
CA LEU A 53 -22.54 18.58 -8.75
C LEU A 53 -22.53 19.07 -7.31
N ALA A 54 -21.50 18.70 -6.55
CA ALA A 54 -21.31 19.23 -5.21
C ALA A 54 -21.28 20.75 -5.24
N PHE A 55 -22.02 21.39 -4.34
CA PHE A 55 -22.21 22.84 -4.35
C PHE A 55 -20.92 23.63 -4.04
N GLN A 56 -19.86 22.96 -3.56
CA GLN A 56 -18.53 23.53 -3.36
C GLN A 56 -17.67 23.52 -4.63
N LEU A 57 -18.18 22.98 -5.73
CA LEU A 57 -17.48 22.89 -7.00
C LEU A 57 -18.13 23.79 -8.05
N GLU A 58 -17.28 24.44 -8.84
CA GLU A 58 -17.66 25.08 -10.09
C GLU A 58 -17.28 24.18 -11.26
N GLY A 59 -18.09 24.15 -12.31
CA GLY A 59 -17.86 23.34 -13.49
C GLY A 59 -18.71 23.75 -14.69
N PRO A 60 -18.61 23.03 -15.81
CA PRO A 60 -19.46 23.25 -16.97
C PRO A 60 -20.95 23.01 -16.63
N SER A 61 -21.84 23.69 -17.35
CA SER A 61 -23.29 23.47 -17.21
C SER A 61 -23.76 22.16 -17.82
N ASP A 62 -23.01 21.65 -18.81
CA ASP A 62 -23.19 20.32 -19.41
C ASP A 62 -22.24 19.36 -18.70
N LEU A 63 -22.82 18.39 -17.99
CA LEU A 63 -22.09 17.38 -17.21
C LEU A 63 -22.02 16.03 -17.94
N THR A 64 -22.31 16.00 -19.25
CA THR A 64 -22.10 14.83 -20.09
C THR A 64 -20.61 14.58 -20.27
N LEU A 65 -20.15 13.36 -20.00
CA LEU A 65 -18.77 12.95 -20.28
C LEU A 65 -18.66 12.53 -21.75
N ARG A 66 -17.55 12.90 -22.39
CA ARG A 66 -17.35 12.74 -23.84
C ARG A 66 -16.02 12.06 -24.12
N ASP A 67 -15.99 11.32 -25.23
CA ASP A 67 -14.82 10.71 -25.85
C ASP A 67 -14.75 11.22 -27.31
N ASP A 68 -14.54 12.54 -27.48
CA ASP A 68 -14.60 13.27 -28.74
C ASP A 68 -13.31 14.05 -29.12
N GLY A 69 -12.28 13.95 -28.28
CA GLY A 69 -10.99 14.63 -28.38
C GLY A 69 -11.06 16.14 -28.18
N LEU A 70 -12.14 16.64 -27.56
CA LEU A 70 -12.35 18.06 -27.32
C LEU A 70 -12.45 18.39 -25.82
N GLY A 71 -11.96 19.58 -25.47
CA GLY A 71 -12.13 20.14 -24.13
C GLY A 71 -11.38 19.33 -23.07
N ALA A 72 -12.13 18.69 -22.17
CA ALA A 72 -11.59 17.84 -21.11
C ALA A 72 -11.06 16.51 -21.65
N ASP A 73 -11.67 15.99 -22.72
CA ASP A 73 -11.18 14.82 -23.41
C ASP A 73 -10.08 15.19 -24.40
N ARG A 74 -8.97 14.45 -24.36
CA ARG A 74 -7.75 14.77 -25.11
C ARG A 74 -7.54 13.88 -26.32
N VAL A 75 -8.13 12.68 -26.34
CA VAL A 75 -7.89 11.69 -27.38
C VAL A 75 -9.23 11.09 -27.81
N ALA A 76 -9.72 11.53 -28.96
CA ALA A 76 -10.99 11.06 -29.50
C ALA A 76 -10.99 9.55 -29.78
N GLY A 77 -12.00 8.86 -29.30
CA GLY A 77 -12.26 7.45 -29.55
C GLY A 77 -11.30 6.51 -28.84
N ASP A 78 -10.66 6.96 -27.75
CA ASP A 78 -9.81 6.08 -26.95
C ASP A 78 -10.63 5.25 -25.95
N GLY A 79 -11.88 5.60 -25.66
CA GLY A 79 -12.75 4.91 -24.72
C GLY A 79 -12.79 5.56 -23.32
N ILE A 80 -12.03 6.63 -23.10
CA ILE A 80 -12.02 7.39 -21.85
C ILE A 80 -13.01 8.56 -21.94
N PHE A 81 -14.09 8.46 -21.19
CA PHE A 81 -15.11 9.50 -21.14
C PHE A 81 -14.70 10.57 -20.13
N SER A 82 -14.65 11.83 -20.57
CA SER A 82 -14.15 12.93 -19.72
C SER A 82 -15.14 14.09 -19.62
N VAL A 83 -15.18 14.75 -18.46
CA VAL A 83 -15.91 16.02 -18.25
C VAL A 83 -15.12 16.96 -17.35
N GLY A 84 -15.29 18.26 -17.57
CA GLY A 84 -14.63 19.33 -16.83
C GLY A 84 -14.24 20.50 -17.74
N PRO A 85 -13.29 21.34 -17.33
CA PRO A 85 -12.64 21.33 -16.02
C PRO A 85 -13.59 21.74 -14.89
N PHE A 86 -13.31 21.25 -13.70
CA PHE A 86 -13.90 21.65 -12.43
C PHE A 86 -12.85 22.35 -11.56
N ARG A 87 -13.31 23.13 -10.58
CA ARG A 87 -12.49 23.68 -9.51
C ARG A 87 -13.32 23.85 -8.24
N PHE A 88 -12.67 24.05 -7.10
CA PHE A 88 -13.39 24.50 -5.91
C PHE A 88 -13.87 25.94 -6.07
N ASP A 89 -15.10 26.21 -5.64
CA ASP A 89 -15.60 27.57 -5.44
C ASP A 89 -14.76 28.22 -4.33
N PRO A 90 -14.06 29.35 -4.59
CA PRO A 90 -13.27 30.04 -3.57
C PRO A 90 -14.12 30.71 -2.48
N THR A 91 -15.42 30.85 -2.71
CA THR A 91 -16.40 31.52 -1.85
C THR A 91 -17.69 30.68 -1.70
N PRO A 92 -17.57 29.40 -1.29
CA PRO A 92 -18.72 28.51 -1.26
C PRO A 92 -19.73 28.99 -0.23
N SER A 93 -21.01 28.85 -0.55
CA SER A 93 -22.11 29.23 0.36
C SER A 93 -22.03 28.55 1.73
N ILE A 94 -21.44 27.35 1.78
CA ILE A 94 -21.04 26.66 3.01
C ILE A 94 -19.52 26.46 2.94
N PRO A 95 -18.74 27.03 3.87
CA PRO A 95 -17.30 26.85 3.92
C PRO A 95 -16.89 25.37 4.03
N LEU A 96 -15.77 25.02 3.41
CA LEU A 96 -15.15 23.72 3.63
C LEU A 96 -14.77 23.57 5.12
N PRO A 97 -14.88 22.37 5.70
CA PRO A 97 -14.41 22.10 7.05
C PRO A 97 -12.92 22.46 7.21
N ALA A 98 -12.57 22.99 8.38
CA ALA A 98 -11.19 23.38 8.66
C ALA A 98 -10.22 22.20 8.79
N HIS A 99 -10.74 21.00 9.04
CA HIS A 99 -9.98 19.78 9.27
C HIS A 99 -10.56 18.60 8.49
N TYR A 100 -9.71 17.62 8.22
CA TYR A 100 -10.06 16.43 7.46
C TYR A 100 -11.19 15.62 8.14
N GLU A 101 -12.18 15.22 7.33
CA GLU A 101 -13.46 14.63 7.78
C GLU A 101 -14.18 15.42 8.87
N SER A 102 -13.99 16.75 8.90
CA SER A 102 -14.61 17.66 9.88
C SER A 102 -14.25 17.39 11.35
N SER A 103 -13.23 16.58 11.61
CA SER A 103 -12.77 16.29 12.97
C SER A 103 -11.65 17.25 13.38
N PRO A 104 -11.78 17.99 14.49
CA PRO A 104 -10.74 18.91 14.95
C PRO A 104 -9.43 18.20 15.36
N ASP A 105 -9.48 16.90 15.59
CA ASP A 105 -8.30 16.07 15.90
C ASP A 105 -7.55 15.63 14.64
N SER A 106 -8.15 15.81 13.44
CA SER A 106 -7.55 15.53 12.14
C SER A 106 -6.66 16.68 11.64
N PRO A 107 -5.80 16.45 10.62
CA PRO A 107 -4.99 17.52 10.04
C PRO A 107 -5.84 18.65 9.48
N ALA A 108 -5.40 19.89 9.73
CA ALA A 108 -6.04 21.09 9.24
C ALA A 108 -5.78 21.32 7.75
N GLY A 109 -6.73 21.93 7.06
CA GLY A 109 -6.58 22.37 5.66
C GLY A 109 -6.67 21.24 4.63
N LEU A 110 -7.08 20.04 5.02
CA LEU A 110 -7.35 18.92 4.13
C LEU A 110 -8.83 18.57 4.21
N TYR A 111 -9.44 18.25 3.06
CA TYR A 111 -10.82 17.78 2.99
C TYR A 111 -11.02 16.90 1.74
N ALA A 112 -12.06 16.08 1.71
CA ALA A 112 -12.46 15.36 0.51
C ALA A 112 -13.99 15.37 0.39
N LEU A 113 -14.50 15.45 -0.83
CA LEU A 113 -15.94 15.38 -1.10
C LEU A 113 -16.25 14.51 -2.32
N GLU A 114 -17.50 14.08 -2.40
CA GLU A 114 -18.04 13.44 -3.60
C GLU A 114 -18.35 14.51 -4.65
N VAL A 115 -17.94 14.29 -5.89
CA VAL A 115 -18.15 15.23 -7.00
C VAL A 115 -19.61 15.24 -7.44
N GLY A 116 -20.21 14.06 -7.60
CA GLY A 116 -21.58 13.83 -8.06
C GLY A 116 -21.85 12.33 -8.28
N ASP A 117 -22.99 11.99 -8.86
CA ASP A 117 -23.39 10.61 -9.15
C ASP A 117 -23.09 10.24 -10.61
N LEU A 118 -22.27 9.22 -10.87
CA LEU A 118 -22.03 8.71 -12.22
C LEU A 118 -23.12 7.73 -12.66
N VAL A 119 -23.71 8.01 -13.83
CA VAL A 119 -24.65 7.12 -14.51
C VAL A 119 -24.07 6.73 -15.86
N MET A 120 -23.82 5.44 -16.05
CA MET A 120 -23.38 4.85 -17.30
C MET A 120 -24.55 4.15 -17.96
N THR A 121 -24.76 4.36 -19.26
CA THR A 121 -25.81 3.67 -20.03
C THR A 121 -25.18 2.75 -21.05
N LYS A 122 -25.60 1.48 -21.04
CA LYS A 122 -25.17 0.45 -21.99
C LYS A 122 -25.88 0.58 -23.33
N ALA A 123 -25.31 -0.03 -24.37
CA ALA A 123 -25.96 -0.13 -25.69
C ALA A 123 -27.37 -0.77 -25.64
N THR A 124 -27.65 -1.59 -24.62
CA THR A 124 -28.96 -2.21 -24.37
C THR A 124 -29.99 -1.25 -23.78
N GLY A 125 -29.58 -0.06 -23.32
CA GLY A 125 -30.40 0.89 -22.55
C GLY A 125 -30.41 0.65 -21.04
N GLU A 126 -29.70 -0.38 -20.55
CA GLU A 126 -29.51 -0.61 -19.12
C GLU A 126 -28.59 0.47 -18.52
N THR A 127 -28.93 0.94 -17.32
CA THR A 127 -28.08 1.86 -16.56
C THR A 127 -27.26 1.11 -15.51
N VAL A 128 -25.99 1.49 -15.40
CA VAL A 128 -25.04 1.03 -14.38
C VAL A 128 -24.49 2.25 -13.64
N ALA A 129 -24.30 2.12 -12.34
CA ALA A 129 -23.67 3.15 -11.53
C ALA A 129 -22.48 2.54 -10.78
N PHE A 130 -21.51 3.37 -10.42
CA PHE A 130 -20.48 3.00 -9.47
C PHE A 130 -21.10 2.87 -8.07
N PHE A 131 -20.64 1.90 -7.29
CA PHE A 131 -20.96 1.78 -5.88
C PHE A 131 -20.36 2.94 -5.07
N VAL A 132 -19.16 3.38 -5.44
CA VAL A 132 -18.46 4.52 -4.87
C VAL A 132 -18.46 5.68 -5.86
N ARG A 133 -19.05 6.79 -5.42
CA ARG A 133 -19.09 8.04 -6.20
C ARG A 133 -17.70 8.61 -6.41
N PRO A 134 -17.45 9.30 -7.54
CA PRO A 134 -16.23 10.07 -7.75
C PRO A 134 -15.98 11.05 -6.61
N GLN A 135 -14.71 11.19 -6.25
CA GLN A 135 -14.27 12.06 -5.16
C GLN A 135 -13.13 12.94 -5.61
N VAL A 136 -13.01 14.11 -4.97
CA VAL A 136 -11.86 15.01 -5.12
C VAL A 136 -11.44 15.54 -3.76
N GLY A 137 -10.14 15.61 -3.53
CA GLY A 137 -9.54 16.23 -2.36
C GLY A 137 -9.39 17.74 -2.52
N ALA A 138 -9.56 18.46 -1.41
CA ALA A 138 -9.28 19.88 -1.30
C ALA A 138 -8.05 20.07 -0.41
N LEU A 139 -7.08 20.84 -0.91
CA LEU A 139 -5.91 21.27 -0.14
C LEU A 139 -5.96 22.79 0.07
N ALA A 140 -6.00 23.22 1.33
CA ALA A 140 -5.99 24.64 1.62
C ALA A 140 -4.70 25.30 1.11
N PRO A 141 -4.75 26.54 0.58
CA PRO A 141 -3.57 27.25 0.09
C PRO A 141 -2.56 27.56 1.20
N SER A 142 -2.99 27.51 2.46
CA SER A 142 -2.12 27.67 3.64
C SER A 142 -1.21 26.47 3.90
N VAL A 143 -1.51 25.29 3.34
CA VAL A 143 -0.70 24.08 3.53
C VAL A 143 0.52 24.13 2.59
N PRO A 144 1.75 24.18 3.12
CA PRO A 144 2.96 24.25 2.31
C PRO A 144 3.13 23.01 1.43
N VAL A 145 3.66 23.20 0.22
CA VAL A 145 3.99 22.08 -0.68
C VAL A 145 5.04 21.19 -0.04
N ALA A 146 4.77 19.88 0.00
CA ALA A 146 5.73 18.88 0.46
C ALA A 146 6.89 18.76 -0.56
N PRO A 147 8.17 18.77 -0.10
CA PRO A 147 9.30 18.54 -0.98
C PRO A 147 9.23 17.15 -1.62
N ARG A 148 9.51 17.08 -2.93
CA ARG A 148 9.61 15.83 -3.69
C ARG A 148 11.04 15.51 -4.07
N ARG A 149 11.40 14.24 -4.02
CA ARG A 149 12.64 13.70 -4.60
C ARG A 149 12.35 12.59 -5.59
N VAL A 150 13.08 12.58 -6.69
CA VAL A 150 13.00 11.52 -7.70
C VAL A 150 13.88 10.36 -7.27
N LEU A 151 13.32 9.15 -7.23
CA LEU A 151 14.06 7.93 -6.88
C LEU A 151 14.42 7.13 -8.13
N SER A 152 13.52 7.09 -9.12
CA SER A 152 13.73 6.46 -10.42
C SER A 152 12.75 7.03 -11.46
N SER A 153 12.68 6.42 -12.66
CA SER A 153 11.65 6.79 -13.64
C SER A 153 10.22 6.52 -13.14
N LYS A 154 10.01 5.48 -12.31
CA LYS A 154 8.70 5.08 -11.76
C LYS A 154 8.39 5.64 -10.38
N PHE A 155 9.40 5.86 -9.53
CA PHE A 155 9.19 6.19 -8.13
C PHE A 155 9.65 7.61 -7.80
N ARG A 156 8.86 8.30 -6.99
CA ARG A 156 9.26 9.51 -6.26
C ARG A 156 8.94 9.32 -4.78
N ALA A 157 9.46 10.20 -3.94
CA ALA A 157 9.12 10.23 -2.54
C ALA A 157 9.03 11.66 -2.00
N ALA A 158 8.13 11.83 -1.04
CA ALA A 158 8.17 12.90 -0.05
C ALA A 158 8.68 12.33 1.29
N SER A 159 8.66 13.12 2.36
CA SER A 159 9.17 12.70 3.67
C SER A 159 8.43 11.52 4.28
N HIS A 160 7.14 11.32 3.97
CA HIS A 160 6.30 10.26 4.56
C HIS A 160 5.53 9.42 3.53
N LEU A 161 5.76 9.65 2.23
CA LEU A 161 5.00 9.05 1.14
C LEU A 161 5.91 8.60 0.01
N VAL A 162 5.68 7.40 -0.50
CA VAL A 162 6.21 6.95 -1.79
C VAL A 162 5.13 7.11 -2.85
N GLU A 163 5.49 7.78 -3.94
CA GLU A 163 4.67 7.91 -5.13
C GLU A 163 5.10 6.87 -6.15
N VAL A 164 4.12 6.20 -6.76
CA VAL A 164 4.32 5.24 -7.84
C VAL A 164 3.59 5.72 -9.08
N ARG A 165 4.33 5.94 -10.16
CA ARG A 165 3.76 6.11 -11.49
C ARG A 165 3.56 4.73 -12.13
N ASP A 166 2.32 4.25 -12.15
CA ASP A 166 1.92 2.98 -12.79
C ASP A 166 0.50 3.12 -13.36
N GLY A 167 0.20 2.46 -14.48
CA GLY A 167 -1.14 2.47 -15.11
C GLY A 167 -1.95 1.20 -14.83
N ARG A 168 -1.43 0.30 -13.99
CA ARG A 168 -2.04 -1.03 -13.82
C ARG A 168 -3.07 -1.08 -12.69
N GLY A 169 -3.31 -0.01 -11.93
CA GLY A 169 -4.29 -0.01 -10.85
C GLY A 169 -4.08 -1.14 -9.83
N ASP A 170 -2.82 -1.53 -9.61
CA ASP A 170 -2.44 -2.71 -8.83
C ASP A 170 -2.97 -2.61 -7.39
N SER A 171 -3.01 -1.40 -6.83
CA SER A 171 -3.51 -1.12 -5.49
C SER A 171 -5.02 -1.36 -5.37
N GLN A 172 -5.79 -0.86 -6.34
CA GLN A 172 -7.25 -1.03 -6.38
C GLN A 172 -7.63 -2.48 -6.68
N ARG A 173 -6.93 -3.14 -7.61
CA ARG A 173 -7.17 -4.57 -7.90
C ARG A 173 -6.85 -5.46 -6.70
N PHE A 174 -5.77 -5.17 -5.98
CA PHE A 174 -5.46 -5.85 -4.73
C PHE A 174 -6.59 -5.65 -3.70
N LEU A 175 -7.07 -4.41 -3.54
CA LEU A 175 -8.17 -4.06 -2.63
C LEU A 175 -9.48 -4.79 -2.94
N ARG A 176 -9.80 -4.98 -4.22
CA ARG A 176 -11.02 -5.68 -4.67
C ARG A 176 -10.84 -7.20 -4.72
N GLY A 177 -9.65 -7.75 -4.47
CA GLY A 177 -9.35 -9.16 -4.76
C GLY A 177 -9.54 -9.49 -6.25
N ALA A 178 -9.22 -8.54 -7.12
CA ALA A 178 -9.33 -8.64 -8.58
C ALA A 178 -8.04 -9.08 -9.26
N GLY A 179 -7.00 -9.36 -8.48
CA GLY A 179 -5.64 -9.57 -8.98
C GLY A 179 -4.81 -8.32 -8.73
N GLY A 180 -4.05 -7.89 -9.73
CA GLY A 180 -3.01 -6.87 -9.58
C GLY A 180 -1.69 -7.45 -9.09
N ASP A 181 -0.61 -6.71 -9.31
CA ASP A 181 0.76 -7.08 -8.98
C ASP A 181 1.35 -6.19 -7.89
N ALA A 182 0.64 -6.09 -6.76
CA ALA A 182 1.12 -5.36 -5.57
C ALA A 182 2.50 -5.86 -5.10
N ALA A 183 2.80 -7.16 -5.30
CA ALA A 183 4.12 -7.74 -5.00
C ALA A 183 5.21 -7.20 -5.93
N GLY A 184 4.98 -7.17 -7.24
CA GLY A 184 5.91 -6.60 -8.22
C GLY A 184 6.08 -5.09 -8.05
N MET A 185 5.01 -4.36 -7.77
CA MET A 185 5.06 -2.92 -7.47
C MET A 185 5.97 -2.64 -6.26
N LEU A 186 5.73 -3.32 -5.13
CA LEU A 186 6.54 -3.15 -3.93
C LEU A 186 7.96 -3.70 -4.10
N SER A 187 8.15 -4.79 -4.83
CA SER A 187 9.47 -5.32 -5.19
C SER A 187 10.30 -4.25 -5.92
N ALA A 188 9.71 -3.60 -6.94
CA ALA A 188 10.36 -2.50 -7.66
C ALA A 188 10.60 -1.27 -6.76
N MET A 189 9.71 -1.01 -5.79
CA MET A 189 9.92 0.05 -4.79
C MET A 189 11.15 -0.24 -3.92
N TYR A 190 11.30 -1.47 -3.41
CA TYR A 190 12.43 -1.85 -2.54
C TYR A 190 13.80 -1.91 -3.25
N GLU A 191 13.83 -1.82 -4.58
CA GLU A 191 15.07 -1.57 -5.33
C GLU A 191 15.58 -0.13 -5.14
N VAL A 192 14.68 0.82 -4.89
CA VAL A 192 14.96 2.27 -4.86
C VAL A 192 14.63 2.93 -3.52
N VAL A 193 13.99 2.21 -2.60
CA VAL A 193 13.75 2.61 -1.20
C VAL A 193 14.39 1.58 -0.23
N PRO A 194 14.96 2.00 0.92
CA PRO A 194 15.46 1.07 1.93
C PRO A 194 14.38 0.10 2.46
N ASP A 195 14.77 -1.15 2.68
CA ASP A 195 13.94 -2.20 3.30
C ASP A 195 13.89 -2.03 4.82
N VAL A 196 13.16 -1.00 5.25
CA VAL A 196 12.99 -0.65 6.67
C VAL A 196 11.55 -0.77 7.14
N PHE A 197 10.61 -1.03 6.22
CA PHE A 197 9.18 -1.06 6.52
C PHE A 197 8.72 -2.43 7.00
N ASP A 198 7.91 -2.41 8.05
CA ASP A 198 7.16 -3.56 8.56
C ASP A 198 5.82 -3.69 7.86
N PHE A 199 5.25 -2.59 7.37
CA PHE A 199 3.99 -2.56 6.62
C PHE A 199 4.08 -1.65 5.40
N ALA A 200 3.35 -2.00 4.34
CA ALA A 200 3.06 -1.11 3.23
C ALA A 200 1.55 -0.87 3.16
N VAL A 201 1.13 0.38 3.03
CA VAL A 201 -0.26 0.79 2.88
C VAL A 201 -0.41 1.39 1.50
N LEU A 202 -1.11 0.68 0.63
CA LEU A 202 -1.35 1.04 -0.74
C LEU A 202 -2.63 1.87 -0.86
N SER A 203 -2.61 2.87 -1.72
CA SER A 203 -3.80 3.59 -2.17
C SER A 203 -3.57 4.03 -3.62
N ALA A 204 -4.62 4.51 -4.29
CA ALA A 204 -4.52 5.00 -5.66
C ALA A 204 -5.31 6.30 -5.84
N THR A 205 -4.92 7.10 -6.82
CA THR A 205 -5.69 8.26 -7.27
C THR A 205 -6.97 7.85 -7.99
N SER A 206 -6.92 6.73 -8.71
CA SER A 206 -8.05 6.13 -9.40
C SER A 206 -8.85 5.17 -8.50
N HIS A 207 -10.07 4.87 -8.94
CA HIS A 207 -10.98 3.91 -8.34
C HIS A 207 -11.32 2.83 -9.35
N ILE A 208 -11.38 1.55 -8.93
CA ILE A 208 -11.78 0.44 -9.79
C ILE A 208 -12.91 -0.34 -9.14
N GLU A 209 -13.90 -0.71 -9.94
CA GLU A 209 -15.02 -1.56 -9.55
C GLU A 209 -15.29 -2.67 -10.55
N ARG A 210 -15.79 -3.80 -10.03
CA ARG A 210 -16.31 -4.90 -10.86
C ARG A 210 -17.83 -4.92 -10.75
N PRO A 211 -18.58 -4.83 -11.86
CA PRO A 211 -20.04 -4.86 -11.83
C PRO A 211 -20.59 -6.04 -11.02
N GLY A 212 -21.49 -5.76 -10.09
CA GLY A 212 -22.15 -6.77 -9.25
C GLY A 212 -21.24 -7.44 -8.20
N SER A 213 -19.99 -7.01 -8.05
CA SER A 213 -19.08 -7.57 -7.06
C SER A 213 -19.30 -6.97 -5.68
N VAL A 214 -19.49 -7.83 -4.67
CA VAL A 214 -19.55 -7.40 -3.26
C VAL A 214 -18.24 -6.75 -2.78
N SER A 215 -17.13 -7.03 -3.46
CA SER A 215 -15.81 -6.46 -3.14
C SER A 215 -15.71 -4.96 -3.41
N ASN A 216 -16.62 -4.37 -4.21
CA ASN A 216 -16.72 -2.92 -4.34
C ASN A 216 -17.04 -2.28 -2.97
N GLY A 217 -17.67 -3.05 -2.06
CA GLY A 217 -17.93 -2.72 -0.67
C GLY A 217 -16.71 -2.71 0.26
N ASN A 218 -15.51 -3.10 -0.20
CA ASN A 218 -14.29 -3.08 0.60
C ASN A 218 -13.70 -1.67 0.66
N SER A 219 -13.59 -1.09 1.87
CA SER A 219 -12.93 0.21 2.10
C SER A 219 -11.45 0.05 2.46
N GLY A 220 -11.07 -1.16 2.85
CA GLY A 220 -9.71 -1.60 3.08
C GLY A 220 -9.61 -3.12 2.94
N VAL A 221 -8.39 -3.63 2.76
CA VAL A 221 -8.04 -5.05 2.95
C VAL A 221 -6.61 -5.15 3.48
N HIS A 222 -6.32 -6.26 4.17
CA HIS A 222 -4.97 -6.62 4.58
C HIS A 222 -4.58 -8.02 4.13
N SER A 223 -3.33 -8.16 3.69
CA SER A 223 -2.69 -9.46 3.45
C SER A 223 -1.40 -9.56 4.25
N ALA A 224 -1.27 -10.63 5.02
CA ALA A 224 -0.02 -10.92 5.73
C ALA A 224 1.03 -11.47 4.75
N VAL A 225 2.19 -10.81 4.73
CA VAL A 225 3.37 -11.23 3.97
C VAL A 225 4.25 -12.15 4.81
N LYS A 226 4.42 -11.84 6.09
CA LYS A 226 5.25 -12.60 7.04
C LYS A 226 4.55 -12.69 8.39
N ILE A 227 4.45 -13.93 8.89
CA ILE A 227 4.02 -14.27 10.24
C ILE A 227 5.14 -15.11 10.84
N ASP A 228 5.98 -14.47 11.64
CA ASP A 228 7.13 -15.04 12.34
C ASP A 228 6.82 -15.34 13.82
N TYR A 229 5.54 -15.58 14.11
CA TYR A 229 5.01 -15.80 15.45
C TYR A 229 3.87 -16.83 15.46
N THR A 230 3.57 -17.37 16.64
CA THR A 230 2.55 -18.42 16.84
C THR A 230 1.56 -18.04 17.92
N GLY A 231 0.45 -18.79 18.05
CA GLY A 231 -0.55 -18.58 19.10
C GLY A 231 -1.63 -17.55 18.77
N ILE A 232 -1.76 -17.16 17.50
CA ILE A 232 -2.80 -16.24 17.02
C ILE A 232 -3.91 -16.92 16.20
N GLY A 233 -3.83 -18.23 15.97
CA GLY A 233 -4.79 -18.96 15.14
C GLY A 233 -4.48 -18.95 13.64
N ARG A 234 -3.24 -18.59 13.28
CA ARG A 234 -2.67 -18.72 11.94
C ARG A 234 -1.32 -19.41 12.00
N ASP A 235 -1.00 -20.14 10.95
CA ASP A 235 0.32 -20.77 10.80
C ASP A 235 1.38 -19.73 10.40
N PRO A 236 2.64 -19.91 10.83
CA PRO A 236 3.75 -19.11 10.34
C PRO A 236 3.89 -19.18 8.82
N VAL A 237 4.13 -18.03 8.20
CA VAL A 237 4.35 -17.88 6.75
C VAL A 237 5.44 -16.85 6.49
N ASP A 238 6.17 -16.99 5.38
CA ASP A 238 7.14 -15.99 4.92
C ASP A 238 7.15 -15.91 3.40
N TYR A 239 6.46 -14.89 2.87
CA TYR A 239 6.44 -14.53 1.45
C TYR A 239 7.26 -13.26 1.18
N SER A 240 8.04 -12.78 2.15
CA SER A 240 8.71 -11.47 2.08
C SER A 240 9.68 -11.35 0.89
N GLN A 241 10.29 -12.47 0.47
CA GLN A 241 11.13 -12.53 -0.72
C GLN A 241 10.39 -12.14 -2.02
N SER A 242 9.10 -12.44 -2.16
CA SER A 242 8.30 -12.07 -3.35
C SER A 242 8.11 -10.55 -3.47
N TYR A 243 8.27 -9.84 -2.36
CA TYR A 243 8.21 -8.37 -2.29
C TYR A 243 9.60 -7.74 -2.27
N TYR A 244 10.67 -8.50 -2.48
CA TYR A 244 12.05 -8.04 -2.32
C TYR A 244 12.33 -7.38 -0.96
N SER A 245 11.68 -7.86 0.10
CA SER A 245 11.84 -7.38 1.48
C SER A 245 12.20 -8.51 2.43
N ARG A 246 13.04 -8.25 3.44
CA ARG A 246 13.28 -9.19 4.55
C ARG A 246 12.44 -8.83 5.78
N ARG A 247 11.84 -7.64 5.81
CA ARG A 247 11.20 -7.06 6.98
C ARG A 247 9.67 -6.99 6.88
N LEU A 248 9.13 -6.81 5.69
CA LEU A 248 7.71 -6.61 5.44
C LEU A 248 6.87 -7.74 6.04
N LYS A 249 5.95 -7.37 6.95
CA LYS A 249 5.02 -8.26 7.64
C LYS A 249 3.67 -8.32 6.97
N GLY A 250 3.19 -7.21 6.41
CA GLY A 250 1.90 -7.16 5.75
C GLY A 250 1.75 -6.00 4.78
N VAL A 251 0.81 -6.16 3.87
CA VAL A 251 0.41 -5.14 2.90
C VAL A 251 -1.08 -4.89 3.12
N ALA A 252 -1.42 -3.65 3.41
CA ALA A 252 -2.79 -3.17 3.42
C ALA A 252 -3.04 -2.36 2.15
N ALA A 253 -4.29 -2.33 1.68
CA ALA A 253 -4.74 -1.32 0.74
C ALA A 253 -5.94 -0.59 1.33
N LEU A 254 -5.99 0.72 1.11
CA LEU A 254 -7.08 1.59 1.49
C LEU A 254 -7.71 2.15 0.23
N ASP A 255 -9.04 2.22 0.22
CA ASP A 255 -9.75 2.84 -0.89
C ASP A 255 -9.40 4.33 -1.03
N ASN A 256 -9.80 4.93 -2.14
CA ASN A 256 -9.42 6.31 -2.40
C ASN A 256 -10.13 7.32 -1.47
N LEU A 257 -9.37 8.35 -1.08
CA LEU A 257 -9.81 9.52 -0.31
C LEU A 257 -10.70 9.15 0.89
N ARG A 258 -11.89 9.75 1.03
CA ARG A 258 -12.69 9.76 2.27
C ARG A 258 -13.18 8.38 2.72
N ARG A 259 -13.15 7.39 1.84
CA ARG A 259 -13.63 6.04 2.15
C ARG A 259 -12.52 5.19 2.75
N GLY A 260 -11.30 5.26 2.21
CA GLY A 260 -10.19 4.46 2.73
C GLY A 260 -9.37 5.17 3.80
N TRP A 261 -9.11 6.47 3.65
CA TRP A 261 -8.24 7.25 4.54
C TRP A 261 -8.94 7.67 5.84
N LEU A 262 -9.56 6.71 6.53
CA LEU A 262 -10.13 6.87 7.86
C LEU A 262 -9.29 6.08 8.87
N SER A 263 -9.09 6.64 10.06
CA SER A 263 -8.32 6.04 11.14
C SER A 263 -8.81 4.65 11.51
N SER A 264 -10.14 4.50 11.61
CA SER A 264 -10.77 3.22 11.91
C SER A 264 -10.46 2.18 10.85
N ASN A 265 -10.55 2.53 9.56
CA ASN A 265 -10.27 1.63 8.45
C ASN A 265 -8.78 1.27 8.40
N PHE A 266 -7.90 2.27 8.44
CA PHE A 266 -6.45 2.05 8.43
C PHE A 266 -5.99 1.10 9.55
N VAL A 267 -6.41 1.36 10.79
CA VAL A 267 -5.98 0.54 11.93
C VAL A 267 -6.72 -0.81 11.97
N HIS A 268 -7.97 -0.87 11.48
CA HIS A 268 -8.67 -2.14 11.25
C HIS A 268 -7.87 -3.06 10.32
N GLU A 269 -7.41 -2.54 9.18
CA GLU A 269 -6.60 -3.34 8.25
C GLU A 269 -5.27 -3.76 8.89
N LEU A 270 -4.57 -2.87 9.60
CA LEU A 270 -3.35 -3.25 10.31
C LEU A 270 -3.60 -4.35 11.36
N LEU A 271 -4.74 -4.33 12.05
CA LEU A 271 -5.07 -5.32 13.08
C LEU A 271 -5.25 -6.73 12.50
N HIS A 272 -5.63 -6.89 11.24
CA HIS A 272 -5.65 -8.19 10.56
C HIS A 272 -4.27 -8.85 10.45
N GLN A 273 -3.18 -8.13 10.76
CA GLN A 273 -1.88 -8.79 10.96
C GLN A 273 -1.91 -9.77 12.15
N TRP A 274 -2.71 -9.51 13.18
CA TRP A 274 -2.69 -10.25 14.45
C TRP A 274 -4.02 -10.88 14.86
N GLY A 275 -5.14 -10.18 14.65
CA GLY A 275 -6.39 -10.43 15.36
C GLY A 275 -7.45 -11.19 14.57
N ALA A 276 -8.51 -11.58 15.30
CA ALA A 276 -9.73 -12.22 14.83
C ALA A 276 -9.64 -13.65 14.25
N TYR A 277 -8.48 -14.30 14.28
CA TYR A 277 -8.34 -15.69 13.80
C TYR A 277 -8.60 -16.76 14.86
N LEU A 278 -9.54 -16.51 15.80
CA LEU A 278 -9.89 -17.51 16.80
C LEU A 278 -10.59 -18.73 16.16
N PRO A 279 -10.44 -19.94 16.72
CA PRO A 279 -11.18 -21.11 16.26
C PRO A 279 -12.70 -20.88 16.24
N TYR A 280 -13.35 -21.22 15.13
CA TYR A 280 -14.81 -21.11 14.95
C TYR A 280 -15.62 -21.79 16.06
N THR A 281 -15.07 -22.84 16.67
CA THR A 281 -15.68 -23.57 17.79
C THR A 281 -15.92 -22.72 19.03
N PHE A 282 -15.21 -21.59 19.17
CA PHE A 282 -15.48 -20.62 20.23
C PHE A 282 -16.72 -19.76 19.98
N GLY A 283 -17.20 -19.68 18.74
CA GLY A 283 -18.38 -18.88 18.38
C GLY A 283 -18.18 -17.38 18.61
N MET A 284 -16.95 -16.88 18.49
CA MET A 284 -16.55 -15.49 18.73
C MET A 284 -16.16 -14.73 17.45
N THR A 285 -15.98 -15.43 16.32
CA THR A 285 -15.49 -14.85 15.07
C THR A 285 -16.07 -15.56 13.86
N ASP A 286 -16.07 -14.87 12.71
CA ASP A 286 -16.30 -15.43 11.37
C ASP A 286 -14.99 -15.80 10.61
N GLY A 287 -13.86 -15.73 11.30
CA GLY A 287 -12.53 -16.05 10.79
C GLY A 287 -11.73 -14.84 10.30
N PHE A 288 -12.36 -13.68 10.15
CA PHE A 288 -11.67 -12.43 9.83
C PHE A 288 -12.04 -11.32 10.81
N HIS A 289 -13.25 -11.35 11.35
CA HIS A 289 -13.78 -10.34 12.27
C HIS A 289 -14.30 -10.98 13.55
N TYR A 290 -14.20 -10.26 14.66
CA TYR A 290 -14.92 -10.67 15.86
C TYR A 290 -16.41 -10.42 15.64
N LEU A 291 -17.25 -11.37 16.06
CA LEU A 291 -18.69 -11.20 15.91
C LEU A 291 -19.13 -9.95 16.69
N PRO A 292 -20.02 -9.09 16.14
CA PRO A 292 -20.38 -7.83 16.79
C PRO A 292 -21.07 -8.01 18.15
N THR A 293 -21.64 -9.20 18.39
CA THR A 293 -22.30 -9.58 19.65
C THR A 293 -21.33 -10.01 20.75
N THR A 294 -20.03 -9.79 20.56
CA THR A 294 -18.97 -10.21 21.48
C THR A 294 -18.36 -9.03 22.24
N SER A 295 -17.79 -9.33 23.41
CA SER A 295 -17.05 -8.36 24.23
C SER A 295 -15.60 -8.17 23.77
N ALA A 296 -15.31 -8.38 22.47
CA ALA A 296 -13.94 -8.28 21.95
C ALA A 296 -13.44 -6.83 21.94
N ALA A 297 -14.34 -5.85 21.80
CA ALA A 297 -14.03 -4.41 21.82
C ALA A 297 -12.87 -4.01 20.90
N SER A 298 -12.74 -4.69 19.75
CA SER A 298 -11.70 -4.44 18.76
C SER A 298 -12.26 -3.65 17.59
N LEU A 299 -11.41 -2.90 16.87
CA LEU A 299 -11.80 -2.38 15.56
C LEU A 299 -12.12 -3.52 14.57
N LEU A 300 -11.59 -4.73 14.78
CA LEU A 300 -11.96 -5.94 14.02
C LEU A 300 -13.35 -6.49 14.39
N GLY A 301 -14.06 -5.89 15.34
CA GLY A 301 -15.41 -6.27 15.73
C GLY A 301 -15.61 -6.45 17.24
N GLY A 302 -16.85 -6.79 17.59
CA GLY A 302 -17.31 -6.74 18.97
C GLY A 302 -17.46 -5.31 19.49
N MET A 303 -17.87 -5.20 20.75
CA MET A 303 -18.11 -3.95 21.47
C MET A 303 -17.57 -4.04 22.89
N GLU A 304 -17.43 -2.91 23.55
CA GLU A 304 -17.08 -2.83 24.96
C GLU A 304 -18.26 -3.26 25.85
N TRP A 305 -17.96 -4.03 26.90
CA TRP A 305 -18.95 -4.51 27.85
C TRP A 305 -18.54 -4.05 29.24
N ILE A 306 -19.40 -3.26 29.89
CA ILE A 306 -19.19 -2.75 31.23
C ILE A 306 -19.71 -3.79 32.24
N ASP A 307 -18.85 -4.26 33.13
CA ASP A 307 -19.26 -5.14 34.24
C ASP A 307 -19.97 -4.32 35.32
N ASN A 308 -21.23 -4.66 35.61
CA ASN A 308 -22.04 -3.97 36.62
C ASN A 308 -21.73 -4.43 38.06
N GLY A 309 -20.79 -5.36 38.27
CA GLY A 309 -20.37 -5.86 39.58
C GLY A 309 -21.36 -6.81 40.26
N ASN A 310 -22.47 -7.14 39.58
CA ASN A 310 -23.53 -8.04 40.06
C ASN A 310 -23.74 -9.25 39.14
N GLY A 311 -22.80 -9.51 38.23
CA GLY A 311 -22.89 -10.60 37.25
C GLY A 311 -23.66 -10.25 35.97
N THR A 312 -24.14 -9.02 35.83
CA THR A 312 -24.70 -8.49 34.58
C THR A 312 -23.72 -7.54 33.89
N PHE A 313 -23.94 -7.31 32.59
CA PHE A 313 -23.07 -6.47 31.76
C PHE A 313 -23.92 -5.47 31.00
N THR A 314 -23.40 -4.25 30.83
CA THR A 314 -24.01 -3.23 29.96
C THR A 314 -23.21 -3.15 28.67
N LEU A 315 -23.87 -3.14 27.51
CA LEU A 315 -23.20 -2.99 26.21
C LEU A 315 -22.89 -1.51 25.97
N ASP A 316 -21.62 -1.17 25.76
CA ASP A 316 -21.18 0.16 25.37
C ASP A 316 -20.83 0.13 23.87
N CYS A 317 -21.64 0.83 23.07
CA CYS A 317 -21.51 0.88 21.62
C CYS A 317 -20.69 2.08 21.12
N ASP A 318 -20.34 3.00 22.01
CA ASP A 318 -19.78 4.31 21.67
C ASP A 318 -18.29 4.41 22.02
N SER A 319 -17.84 3.74 23.08
CA SER A 319 -16.46 3.87 23.59
C SER A 319 -15.43 3.13 22.75
N ASN A 320 -15.50 1.79 22.72
CA ASN A 320 -14.51 0.96 22.01
C ASN A 320 -15.16 -0.24 21.32
N GLY A 321 -14.77 -0.47 20.06
CA GLY A 321 -15.16 -1.62 19.28
C GLY A 321 -15.30 -1.28 17.81
N ARG A 322 -16.24 -1.96 17.15
CA ARG A 322 -16.47 -1.80 15.71
C ARG A 322 -16.80 -0.36 15.30
N SER A 323 -17.44 0.42 16.16
CA SER A 323 -17.86 1.81 15.90
C SER A 323 -16.74 2.85 16.10
N GLY A 324 -15.53 2.41 16.39
CA GLY A 324 -14.39 3.25 16.74
C GLY A 324 -13.83 2.90 18.12
N ALA A 325 -12.57 3.28 18.36
CA ALA A 325 -11.88 2.95 19.60
C ALA A 325 -10.76 3.94 19.93
N THR A 326 -10.53 4.18 21.22
CA THR A 326 -9.43 5.01 21.73
C THR A 326 -8.19 4.20 22.09
N THR A 327 -8.35 2.88 22.27
CA THR A 327 -7.28 1.94 22.60
C THR A 327 -7.52 0.57 21.99
N ALA A 328 -6.44 -0.16 21.69
CA ALA A 328 -6.54 -1.55 21.27
C ALA A 328 -7.11 -2.43 22.38
N SER A 329 -7.94 -3.41 22.01
CA SER A 329 -8.53 -4.34 22.98
C SER A 329 -7.45 -5.16 23.70
N PRO A 330 -7.69 -5.63 24.93
CA PRO A 330 -6.76 -6.54 25.60
C PRO A 330 -6.45 -7.80 24.77
N LEU A 331 -7.41 -8.29 23.99
CA LEU A 331 -7.19 -9.43 23.11
C LEU A 331 -6.25 -9.09 21.97
N ASP A 332 -6.43 -7.95 21.30
CA ASP A 332 -5.51 -7.48 20.25
C ASP A 332 -4.09 -7.30 20.79
N LEU A 333 -3.96 -6.65 21.96
CA LEU A 333 -2.67 -6.46 22.63
C LEU A 333 -2.00 -7.80 22.97
N TYR A 334 -2.76 -8.80 23.40
CA TYR A 334 -2.24 -10.14 23.61
C TYR A 334 -1.85 -10.81 22.30
N MET A 335 -2.63 -10.68 21.23
CA MET A 335 -2.31 -11.25 19.90
C MET A 335 -1.12 -10.57 19.23
N MET A 336 -0.83 -9.31 19.56
CA MET A 336 0.42 -8.63 19.21
C MET A 336 1.61 -9.10 20.07
N GLY A 337 1.35 -9.83 21.16
CA GLY A 337 2.35 -10.28 22.13
C GLY A 337 2.75 -9.21 23.14
N LEU A 338 2.02 -8.09 23.26
CA LEU A 338 2.40 -6.94 24.06
C LEU A 338 2.09 -7.10 25.55
N ILE A 339 1.05 -7.87 25.90
CA ILE A 339 0.62 -8.15 27.28
C ILE A 339 0.54 -9.66 27.54
N PRO A 340 0.71 -10.14 28.79
CA PRO A 340 0.54 -11.55 29.11
C PRO A 340 -0.94 -11.94 29.09
N GLY A 341 -1.23 -13.22 28.86
CA GLY A 341 -2.60 -13.72 28.82
C GLY A 341 -3.42 -13.43 30.08
N SER A 342 -2.77 -13.32 31.25
CA SER A 342 -3.44 -12.97 32.52
C SER A 342 -4.10 -11.58 32.54
N GLN A 343 -3.77 -10.70 31.58
CA GLN A 343 -4.40 -9.39 31.43
C GLN A 343 -5.57 -9.41 30.42
N VAL A 344 -5.87 -10.55 29.80
CA VAL A 344 -7.00 -10.69 28.87
C VAL A 344 -8.23 -11.17 29.67
N PRO A 345 -9.29 -10.35 29.80
CA PRO A 345 -10.52 -10.77 30.45
C PRO A 345 -11.22 -11.85 29.60
N PRO A 346 -12.13 -12.66 30.21
CA PRO A 346 -12.94 -13.60 29.44
C PRO A 346 -13.75 -12.89 28.36
N LEU A 347 -13.67 -13.39 27.12
CA LEU A 347 -14.51 -12.97 26.02
C LEU A 347 -15.91 -13.53 26.24
N ARG A 348 -16.92 -12.69 26.03
CA ARG A 348 -18.32 -13.04 26.20
C ARG A 348 -19.09 -12.77 24.92
N ARG A 349 -20.21 -13.46 24.75
CA ARG A 349 -21.15 -13.26 23.65
C ARG A 349 -22.59 -13.27 24.14
N HIS A 350 -23.44 -12.40 23.58
CA HIS A 350 -24.88 -12.41 23.81
C HIS A 350 -25.67 -13.01 22.63
N GLY A 351 -26.93 -13.36 22.88
CA GLY A 351 -27.82 -14.00 21.88
C GLY A 351 -28.65 -13.05 21.01
N GLY A 352 -28.68 -11.75 21.29
CA GLY A 352 -29.40 -10.75 20.48
C GLY A 352 -28.74 -10.40 19.14
N GLY A 353 -29.40 -9.52 18.38
CA GLY A 353 -28.90 -8.87 17.17
C GLY A 353 -27.82 -7.81 17.45
N LEU A 354 -27.27 -7.24 16.36
CA LEU A 354 -26.04 -6.43 16.37
C LEU A 354 -26.05 -5.25 17.36
N PHE A 355 -27.20 -4.58 17.50
CA PHE A 355 -27.35 -3.37 18.31
C PHE A 355 -28.51 -3.47 19.31
N ASP A 356 -29.05 -4.67 19.51
CA ASP A 356 -30.28 -4.88 20.29
C ASP A 356 -30.19 -4.37 21.73
N TYR A 357 -28.98 -4.26 22.25
CA TYR A 357 -28.73 -3.91 23.65
C TYR A 357 -27.83 -2.69 23.85
N CYS A 358 -27.55 -1.88 22.81
CA CYS A 358 -26.69 -0.71 22.97
C CYS A 358 -27.17 0.16 24.14
N ASP A 359 -26.24 0.50 25.02
CA ASP A 359 -26.42 1.31 26.22
C ASP A 359 -27.43 0.74 27.24
N THR A 360 -27.68 -0.57 27.15
CA THR A 360 -28.58 -1.29 28.05
C THR A 360 -27.91 -2.55 28.62
N VAL A 361 -28.52 -3.08 29.69
CA VAL A 361 -28.07 -4.33 30.31
C VAL A 361 -28.34 -5.49 29.38
N ILE A 362 -27.30 -6.26 29.09
CA ILE A 362 -27.33 -7.48 28.30
C ILE A 362 -28.15 -8.53 29.07
N PRO A 363 -29.26 -9.06 28.50
CA PRO A 363 -30.17 -9.94 29.25
C PRO A 363 -29.54 -11.26 29.70
N SER A 364 -28.62 -11.81 28.91
CA SER A 364 -27.90 -13.04 29.26
C SER A 364 -26.59 -13.20 28.48
N VAL A 365 -25.60 -13.80 29.13
CA VAL A 365 -24.34 -14.21 28.50
C VAL A 365 -24.53 -15.62 27.93
N GLN A 366 -24.47 -15.75 26.60
CA GLN A 366 -24.69 -17.00 25.89
C GLN A 366 -23.43 -17.88 25.82
N ALA A 367 -22.25 -17.26 25.71
CA ALA A 367 -20.98 -17.96 25.69
C ALA A 367 -19.91 -17.16 26.44
N THR A 368 -18.95 -17.88 27.02
CA THR A 368 -17.76 -17.29 27.64
C THR A 368 -16.55 -18.12 27.26
N VAL A 369 -15.51 -17.45 26.77
CA VAL A 369 -14.23 -18.05 26.38
C VAL A 369 -13.11 -17.34 27.11
N THR A 370 -12.34 -18.10 27.87
CA THR A 370 -11.21 -17.61 28.65
C THR A 370 -9.93 -17.67 27.85
N ILE A 371 -8.96 -16.84 28.22
CA ILE A 371 -7.61 -16.89 27.63
C ILE A 371 -6.94 -18.26 27.79
N ALA A 372 -7.20 -18.98 28.88
CA ALA A 372 -6.68 -20.32 29.11
C ALA A 372 -7.20 -21.33 28.08
N GLN A 373 -8.49 -21.23 27.69
CA GLN A 373 -9.06 -22.05 26.63
C GLN A 373 -8.46 -21.71 25.26
N ILE A 374 -8.26 -20.43 24.97
CA ILE A 374 -7.60 -19.97 23.74
C ILE A 374 -6.17 -20.54 23.69
N GLN A 375 -5.40 -20.41 24.77
CA GLN A 375 -4.03 -20.91 24.87
C GLN A 375 -3.95 -22.44 24.80
N ALA A 376 -4.92 -23.16 25.35
CA ALA A 376 -4.98 -24.61 25.26
C ALA A 376 -5.13 -25.10 23.81
N GLN A 377 -5.79 -24.33 22.96
CA GLN A 377 -6.02 -24.69 21.56
C GLN A 377 -4.97 -24.12 20.60
N LEU A 378 -4.53 -22.89 20.81
CA LEU A 378 -3.61 -22.17 19.90
C LEU A 378 -2.15 -22.18 20.35
N GLY A 379 -1.89 -22.58 21.60
CA GLY A 379 -0.63 -22.30 22.27
C GLY A 379 -0.56 -20.87 22.82
N VAL A 380 0.45 -20.60 23.63
CA VAL A 380 0.74 -19.25 24.16
C VAL A 380 1.35 -18.41 23.05
N ARG A 381 0.89 -17.16 22.90
CA ARG A 381 1.44 -16.19 21.94
C ARG A 381 2.96 -16.07 22.10
N THR A 382 3.70 -16.40 21.03
CA THR A 382 5.18 -16.40 21.03
C THR A 382 5.73 -15.70 19.79
N PRO A 383 6.62 -14.69 19.90
CA PRO A 383 7.18 -14.13 21.14
C PRO A 383 6.14 -13.47 22.05
N GLY A 384 6.37 -13.54 23.36
CA GLY A 384 5.55 -12.88 24.38
C GLY A 384 6.06 -11.47 24.74
N PRO A 385 5.53 -10.86 25.81
CA PRO A 385 5.77 -9.44 26.15
C PRO A 385 7.22 -8.99 26.27
N ALA A 386 8.12 -9.89 26.65
CA ALA A 386 9.53 -9.58 26.84
C ALA A 386 10.29 -9.38 25.52
N THR A 387 9.82 -9.97 24.42
CA THR A 387 10.55 -10.00 23.14
C THR A 387 9.68 -9.64 21.94
N ALA A 388 8.40 -9.36 22.13
CA ALA A 388 7.52 -8.88 21.07
C ALA A 388 8.06 -7.56 20.48
N GLN A 389 7.93 -7.42 19.16
CA GLN A 389 8.28 -6.19 18.46
C GLN A 389 7.41 -5.04 18.94
N ARG A 390 8.02 -3.87 19.10
CA ARG A 390 7.34 -2.63 19.52
C ARG A 390 7.55 -1.49 18.54
N ASP A 391 8.60 -1.53 17.73
CA ASP A 391 8.91 -0.47 16.78
C ASP A 391 8.48 -0.88 15.37
N PHE A 392 7.52 -0.16 14.81
CA PHE A 392 6.94 -0.43 13.50
C PHE A 392 7.13 0.74 12.55
N HIS A 393 7.48 0.41 11.32
CA HIS A 393 7.67 1.39 10.24
C HIS A 393 6.70 1.10 9.10
N ILE A 394 5.93 2.11 8.68
CA ILE A 394 4.90 1.98 7.64
C ILE A 394 5.32 2.80 6.42
N ALA A 395 5.32 2.17 5.24
CA ALA A 395 5.37 2.89 3.97
C ALA A 395 3.94 3.19 3.52
N PHE A 396 3.58 4.46 3.40
CA PHE A 396 2.41 4.85 2.61
C PHE A 396 2.83 4.97 1.14
N VAL A 397 2.11 4.29 0.26
CA VAL A 397 2.41 4.18 -1.16
C VAL A 397 1.16 4.57 -1.94
N VAL A 398 1.26 5.64 -2.74
CA VAL A 398 0.15 6.09 -3.60
C VAL A 398 0.51 5.85 -5.05
N GLU A 399 -0.33 5.05 -5.71
CA GLU A 399 -0.29 4.77 -7.13
C GLU A 399 -1.04 5.87 -7.90
N ALA A 400 -0.34 6.54 -8.80
CA ALA A 400 -0.88 7.52 -9.72
C ALA A 400 -0.94 6.94 -11.13
N HIS A 401 -2.12 6.95 -11.74
CA HIS A 401 -2.36 6.29 -13.02
C HIS A 401 -1.62 6.96 -14.18
N GLY A 402 -0.55 6.35 -14.68
CA GLY A 402 0.16 6.82 -15.89
C GLY A 402 0.92 8.16 -15.76
N ARG A 403 0.81 8.86 -14.62
CA ARG A 403 1.43 10.18 -14.36
C ARG A 403 2.14 10.26 -13.01
N ASP A 404 2.85 11.36 -12.85
CA ASP A 404 3.31 11.80 -11.54
C ASP A 404 2.16 12.54 -10.81
N LEU A 405 2.14 12.43 -9.48
CA LEU A 405 1.27 13.24 -8.62
C LEU A 405 1.61 14.72 -8.78
N THR A 406 0.57 15.56 -8.81
CA THR A 406 0.72 17.02 -8.66
C THR A 406 1.28 17.36 -7.27
N ASP A 407 1.76 18.60 -7.11
CA ASP A 407 2.21 19.08 -5.81
C ASP A 407 1.10 19.04 -4.75
N SER A 408 -0.15 19.33 -5.14
CA SER A 408 -1.31 19.26 -4.26
C SER A 408 -1.63 17.83 -3.82
N GLU A 409 -1.65 16.86 -4.73
CA GLU A 409 -1.87 15.45 -4.38
C GLU A 409 -0.75 14.90 -3.48
N LEU A 410 0.51 15.10 -3.87
CA LEU A 410 1.65 14.64 -3.09
C LEU A 410 1.61 15.23 -1.68
N THR A 411 1.34 16.53 -1.56
CA THR A 411 1.26 17.23 -0.27
C THR A 411 0.12 16.70 0.58
N PHE A 412 -1.05 16.46 0.00
CA PHE A 412 -2.22 15.94 0.71
C PHE A 412 -1.96 14.57 1.30
N PHE A 413 -1.52 13.61 0.48
CA PHE A 413 -1.26 12.25 0.95
C PHE A 413 -0.04 12.17 1.88
N ASN A 414 1.01 12.97 1.63
CA ASN A 414 2.15 13.07 2.55
C ASN A 414 1.73 13.63 3.92
N THR A 415 0.87 14.65 3.95
CA THR A 415 0.38 15.23 5.21
C THR A 415 -0.42 14.20 6.00
N LEU A 416 -1.29 13.42 5.34
CA LEU A 416 -2.00 12.32 5.99
C LEU A 416 -1.01 11.26 6.52
N ALA A 417 -0.06 10.82 5.70
CA ALA A 417 0.93 9.81 6.09
C ALA A 417 1.82 10.27 7.26
N GLU A 418 2.21 11.55 7.31
CA GLU A 418 2.93 12.14 8.44
C GLU A 418 2.04 12.16 9.69
N PHE A 419 0.81 12.67 9.56
CA PHE A 419 -0.13 12.84 10.67
C PHE A 419 -0.46 11.53 11.38
N ALA A 420 -0.55 10.42 10.64
CA ALA A 420 -0.81 9.09 11.18
C ALA A 420 0.18 8.67 12.28
N THR A 421 1.40 9.20 12.29
CA THR A 421 2.43 8.87 13.28
C THR A 421 2.95 10.07 14.08
N LEU A 422 2.25 11.20 14.03
CA LEU A 422 2.61 12.35 14.85
C LEU A 422 2.51 12.00 16.36
N PRO A 423 3.46 12.45 17.19
CA PRO A 423 3.37 12.29 18.63
C PRO A 423 2.14 13.04 19.17
N VAL A 424 1.25 12.33 19.86
CA VAL A 424 0.17 12.97 20.61
C VAL A 424 0.78 13.71 21.81
N PRO A 425 0.52 15.02 22.01
CA PRO A 425 1.07 15.80 23.11
C PRO A 425 0.78 15.22 24.51
N ALA A 426 1.74 15.29 25.42
CA ALA A 426 1.56 14.84 26.79
C ALA A 426 0.39 15.58 27.47
N GLY A 427 -0.48 14.85 28.18
CA GLY A 427 -1.65 15.41 28.86
C GLY A 427 -2.93 15.49 28.01
N GLN A 428 -2.87 15.30 26.70
CA GLN A 428 -4.07 15.10 25.87
C GLN A 428 -4.60 13.66 26.00
N PRO A 429 -5.93 13.45 25.87
CA PRO A 429 -6.51 12.11 25.81
C PRO A 429 -5.99 11.33 24.60
N ASN A 430 -6.19 10.02 24.61
CA ASN A 430 -5.93 9.21 23.42
C ASN A 430 -6.92 9.61 22.32
N PRO A 431 -6.46 9.84 21.07
CA PRO A 431 -7.36 10.08 19.96
C PRO A 431 -8.30 8.88 19.76
N ARG A 432 -9.57 9.17 19.48
CA ARG A 432 -10.53 8.14 19.07
C ARG A 432 -10.33 7.87 17.59
N LEU A 433 -10.07 6.62 17.21
CA LEU A 433 -10.00 6.20 15.82
C LEU A 433 -11.43 5.92 15.32
N ASP A 434 -11.95 6.75 14.45
CA ASP A 434 -13.27 6.61 13.84
C ASP A 434 -13.28 7.17 12.40
N SER A 435 -14.38 7.79 11.97
CA SER A 435 -14.49 8.53 10.71
C SER A 435 -13.72 9.86 10.77
N ASN A 436 -12.42 9.77 11.03
CA ASN A 436 -11.46 10.87 11.13
C ASN A 436 -10.06 10.42 10.66
N TRP A 437 -9.01 11.25 10.78
CA TRP A 437 -7.62 10.84 10.54
C TRP A 437 -6.69 11.34 11.64
N VAL A 438 -6.41 10.50 12.64
CA VAL A 438 -5.69 10.87 13.86
C VAL A 438 -4.48 9.98 14.11
N PRO A 439 -3.50 10.41 14.93
CA PRO A 439 -2.28 9.64 15.12
C PRO A 439 -2.53 8.32 15.86
N ILE A 440 -1.93 7.23 15.37
CA ILE A 440 -2.08 5.89 15.96
C ILE A 440 -1.13 5.65 17.13
N THR A 441 -0.21 6.58 17.40
CA THR A 441 0.95 6.41 18.29
C THR A 441 0.61 6.03 19.73
N ARG A 442 -0.62 6.28 20.18
CA ARG A 442 -1.10 5.86 21.51
C ARG A 442 -2.14 4.75 21.52
N TYR A 443 -2.69 4.37 20.36
CA TYR A 443 -3.78 3.40 20.28
C TYR A 443 -3.38 2.03 20.84
N PHE A 444 -2.24 1.51 20.40
CA PHE A 444 -1.71 0.22 20.91
C PHE A 444 -1.01 0.36 22.27
N GLY A 445 -0.52 1.56 22.60
CA GLY A 445 0.20 1.81 23.85
C GLY A 445 1.37 0.84 24.06
N ASN A 446 1.58 0.41 25.31
CA ASN A 446 2.55 -0.65 25.67
C ASN A 446 3.97 -0.44 25.10
N GLY A 447 4.43 0.81 25.02
CA GLY A 447 5.75 1.15 24.50
C GLY A 447 5.92 0.90 23.01
N THR A 448 4.84 0.73 22.25
CA THR A 448 4.91 0.67 20.79
C THR A 448 5.27 2.03 20.20
N THR A 449 6.06 2.03 19.15
CA THR A 449 6.40 3.22 18.36
C THR A 449 6.05 2.96 16.90
N TRP A 450 5.62 4.02 16.24
CA TRP A 450 5.15 3.99 14.86
C TRP A 450 5.79 5.16 14.14
N ARG A 451 6.24 4.94 12.91
CA ARG A 451 6.79 5.98 12.05
C ARG A 451 6.49 5.71 10.59
N THR A 452 6.45 6.78 9.81
CA THR A 452 6.18 6.75 8.37
C THR A 452 7.25 7.42 7.53
N ASP A 453 8.35 7.88 8.15
CA ASP A 453 9.43 8.58 7.47
C ASP A 453 10.04 7.73 6.34
N ILE A 454 10.27 8.31 5.16
CA ILE A 454 10.94 7.64 4.05
C ILE A 454 12.44 7.99 4.14
N PRO A 455 13.34 7.08 4.54
CA PRO A 455 14.72 7.44 4.81
C PRO A 455 15.42 8.01 3.57
N ASP A 456 16.16 9.11 3.74
CA ASP A 456 16.96 9.73 2.68
C ASP A 456 18.24 8.95 2.35
N THR A 457 18.51 7.87 3.07
CA THR A 457 19.60 6.95 2.73
C THR A 457 19.30 6.28 1.39
N PRO A 458 20.26 6.26 0.44
CA PRO A 458 20.10 5.50 -0.80
C PRO A 458 19.66 4.07 -0.49
N ALA A 459 18.67 3.57 -1.23
CA ALA A 459 18.43 2.13 -1.24
C ALA A 459 19.72 1.45 -1.65
N ASN A 460 20.23 0.59 -0.79
CA ASN A 460 21.50 -0.08 -1.03
C ASN A 460 21.33 -1.59 -1.23
N PRO A 461 20.39 -2.09 -2.06
CA PRO A 461 20.62 -3.38 -2.69
C PRO A 461 21.77 -3.18 -3.69
N GLY A 462 22.93 -3.77 -3.41
CA GLY A 462 24.04 -3.74 -4.36
C GLY A 462 23.64 -4.39 -5.69
N ALA A 463 24.27 -3.97 -6.79
CA ALA A 463 24.11 -4.64 -8.07
C ALA A 463 24.83 -6.00 -8.07
N VAL A 464 24.54 -6.83 -9.07
CA VAL A 464 25.52 -7.84 -9.47
C VAL A 464 26.72 -7.08 -10.04
N THR A 465 27.90 -7.33 -9.51
CA THR A 465 29.14 -6.67 -9.95
C THR A 465 30.12 -7.70 -10.47
N ALA A 466 30.96 -7.30 -11.42
CA ALA A 466 32.08 -8.10 -11.88
C ALA A 466 33.37 -7.30 -11.74
N ASN A 467 34.43 -7.93 -11.24
CA ASN A 467 35.75 -7.34 -11.10
C ASN A 467 36.77 -8.21 -11.84
N ILE A 468 37.53 -7.60 -12.74
CA ILE A 468 38.56 -8.28 -13.52
C ILE A 468 39.95 -8.09 -12.90
N GLN A 469 40.70 -9.18 -12.76
CA GLN A 469 42.08 -9.17 -12.31
C GLN A 469 42.95 -9.96 -13.29
N LEU A 470 43.98 -9.31 -13.83
CA LEU A 470 45.00 -10.01 -14.61
C LEU A 470 45.84 -10.88 -13.66
N ASN A 471 45.82 -12.20 -13.86
CA ASN A 471 46.62 -13.15 -13.09
C ASN A 471 47.94 -13.51 -13.77
N ALA A 472 48.05 -13.29 -15.09
CA ALA A 472 49.29 -13.38 -15.84
C ALA A 472 49.28 -12.40 -17.00
N ASP A 473 50.41 -11.76 -17.27
CA ASP A 473 50.58 -10.82 -18.38
C ASP A 473 51.97 -11.02 -18.99
N TRP A 474 52.03 -11.26 -20.29
CA TRP A 474 53.27 -11.40 -21.05
C TRP A 474 53.21 -10.63 -22.38
N ALA A 475 54.31 -10.69 -23.14
CA ALA A 475 54.49 -9.86 -24.33
C ALA A 475 53.36 -9.98 -25.37
N THR A 476 52.80 -11.19 -25.55
CA THR A 476 51.83 -11.50 -26.61
C THR A 476 50.44 -11.88 -26.10
N GLY A 477 50.22 -11.95 -24.79
CA GLY A 477 48.97 -12.43 -24.23
C GLY A 477 48.85 -12.17 -22.73
N TYR A 478 47.69 -12.53 -22.19
CA TYR A 478 47.41 -12.45 -20.76
C TYR A 478 46.39 -13.52 -20.36
N CYS A 479 46.29 -13.77 -19.07
CA CYS A 479 45.14 -14.44 -18.46
C CYS A 479 44.49 -13.50 -17.46
N ALA A 480 43.17 -13.58 -17.35
CA ALA A 480 42.37 -12.83 -16.41
C ALA A 480 41.43 -13.75 -15.63
N ASN A 481 41.20 -13.39 -14.37
CA ASN A 481 40.14 -13.93 -13.54
C ASN A 481 39.09 -12.84 -13.32
N VAL A 482 37.82 -13.17 -13.45
CA VAL A 482 36.69 -12.27 -13.23
C VAL A 482 35.86 -12.79 -12.07
N THR A 483 35.78 -12.01 -11.00
CA THR A 483 34.95 -12.33 -9.83
C THR A 483 33.61 -11.63 -9.95
N VAL A 484 32.53 -12.43 -9.99
CA VAL A 484 31.14 -11.95 -10.03
C VAL A 484 30.58 -12.03 -8.61
N THR A 485 30.08 -10.91 -8.09
CA THR A 485 29.54 -10.79 -6.73
C THR A 485 28.07 -10.42 -6.77
N ASN A 486 27.24 -11.13 -6.01
CA ASN A 486 25.84 -10.76 -5.80
C ASN A 486 25.73 -9.68 -4.71
N GLY A 487 25.61 -8.41 -5.09
CA GLY A 487 25.31 -7.33 -4.15
C GLY A 487 23.84 -7.24 -3.73
N ARG A 488 22.94 -8.01 -4.37
CA ARG A 488 21.48 -7.88 -4.21
C ARG A 488 21.01 -8.42 -2.86
N ARG A 489 19.80 -8.03 -2.46
CA ARG A 489 19.21 -8.39 -1.15
C ARG A 489 18.84 -9.87 -1.02
N PHE A 490 18.69 -10.60 -2.13
CA PHE A 490 18.40 -12.04 -2.14
C PHE A 490 19.38 -12.79 -3.01
N GLY A 491 19.40 -14.11 -2.83
CA GLY A 491 20.14 -15.01 -3.71
C GLY A 491 19.68 -14.87 -5.16
N ILE A 492 20.62 -14.91 -6.08
CA ILE A 492 20.37 -14.94 -7.52
C ILE A 492 20.61 -16.35 -8.05
N TRP A 493 19.91 -16.72 -9.13
CA TRP A 493 19.99 -18.06 -9.74
C TRP A 493 20.76 -18.07 -11.05
N GLY A 494 21.11 -16.90 -11.57
CA GLY A 494 21.90 -16.72 -12.75
C GLY A 494 22.49 -15.32 -12.82
N TRP A 495 23.59 -15.20 -13.55
CA TRP A 495 24.26 -13.93 -13.78
C TRP A 495 24.86 -13.90 -15.18
N GLU A 496 25.05 -12.68 -15.66
CA GLU A 496 25.75 -12.36 -16.90
C GLU A 496 26.76 -11.25 -16.63
N ALA A 497 27.96 -11.40 -17.20
CA ALA A 497 28.97 -10.37 -17.21
C ALA A 497 29.46 -10.15 -18.65
N VAL A 498 29.46 -8.90 -19.10
CA VAL A 498 29.97 -8.50 -20.42
C VAL A 498 31.34 -7.86 -20.23
N ILE A 499 32.33 -8.36 -20.96
CA ILE A 499 33.72 -7.88 -20.94
C ILE A 499 34.08 -7.37 -22.33
N ASP A 500 34.52 -6.12 -22.44
CA ASP A 500 35.19 -5.64 -23.65
C ASP A 500 36.63 -6.12 -23.60
N LEU A 501 37.03 -6.95 -24.56
CA LEU A 501 38.36 -7.50 -24.68
C LEU A 501 39.36 -6.50 -25.28
N GLY A 502 38.87 -5.36 -25.80
CA GLY A 502 39.65 -4.41 -26.58
C GLY A 502 40.30 -5.08 -27.80
N GLN A 503 41.56 -4.76 -28.06
CA GLN A 503 42.38 -5.36 -29.11
C GLN A 503 42.99 -6.69 -28.62
N SER A 504 42.14 -7.65 -28.28
CA SER A 504 42.52 -8.99 -27.86
C SER A 504 41.61 -10.06 -28.45
N THR A 505 42.09 -11.30 -28.49
CA THR A 505 41.29 -12.46 -28.91
C THR A 505 41.44 -13.60 -27.91
N VAL A 506 40.33 -14.03 -27.31
CA VAL A 506 40.31 -15.14 -26.33
C VAL A 506 40.69 -16.44 -27.02
N ASN A 507 41.61 -17.19 -26.40
CA ASN A 507 42.08 -18.50 -26.90
C ASN A 507 41.73 -19.65 -25.96
N SER A 508 41.33 -19.36 -24.71
CA SER A 508 40.87 -20.33 -23.73
C SER A 508 40.00 -19.62 -22.68
N SER A 509 38.97 -20.30 -22.19
CA SER A 509 38.07 -19.80 -21.15
C SER A 509 37.47 -20.96 -20.34
N TRP A 510 37.05 -20.69 -19.11
CA TRP A 510 36.56 -21.71 -18.18
C TRP A 510 35.58 -21.16 -17.13
N ASN A 511 34.84 -22.06 -16.48
CA ASN A 511 33.89 -21.80 -15.37
C ASN A 511 32.70 -20.86 -15.68
N ALA A 512 32.39 -20.64 -16.96
CA ALA A 512 31.17 -20.00 -17.43
C ALA A 512 30.84 -20.49 -18.86
N SER A 513 29.64 -20.14 -19.33
CA SER A 513 29.31 -20.23 -20.76
C SER A 513 29.69 -18.91 -21.44
N PHE A 514 30.24 -18.96 -22.65
CA PHE A 514 30.77 -17.78 -23.33
C PHE A 514 30.19 -17.61 -24.74
N SER A 515 29.88 -16.36 -25.10
CA SER A 515 29.61 -15.94 -26.48
C SER A 515 30.40 -14.67 -26.81
N PHE A 516 30.62 -14.42 -28.10
CA PHE A 516 31.47 -13.32 -28.58
C PHE A 516 30.80 -12.55 -29.69
N ALA A 517 30.87 -11.22 -29.62
CA ALA A 517 30.40 -10.30 -30.66
C ALA A 517 31.39 -9.13 -30.81
N GLY A 518 32.18 -9.13 -31.89
CA GLY A 518 33.25 -8.14 -32.04
C GLY A 518 34.31 -8.29 -30.95
N SER A 519 34.59 -7.22 -30.19
CA SER A 519 35.48 -7.26 -29.02
C SER A 519 34.78 -7.63 -27.73
N GLU A 520 33.44 -7.77 -27.72
CA GLU A 520 32.71 -8.11 -26.50
C GLU A 520 32.64 -9.63 -26.30
N MET A 521 32.96 -10.04 -25.07
CA MET A 521 32.75 -11.38 -24.55
C MET A 521 31.65 -11.35 -23.49
N THR A 522 30.60 -12.12 -23.72
CA THR A 522 29.52 -12.31 -22.74
C THR A 522 29.74 -13.64 -22.03
N ALA A 523 29.93 -13.57 -20.71
CA ALA A 523 30.02 -14.73 -19.83
C ALA A 523 28.71 -14.90 -19.06
N THR A 524 28.09 -16.07 -19.16
CA THR A 524 26.86 -16.41 -18.43
C THR A 524 27.10 -17.57 -17.48
N SER A 525 26.42 -17.52 -16.34
CA SER A 525 26.49 -18.57 -15.32
C SER A 525 26.10 -19.94 -15.87
N THR A 526 26.81 -20.98 -15.47
CA THR A 526 26.32 -22.36 -15.57
C THR A 526 25.37 -22.67 -14.41
N GLN A 527 24.58 -23.75 -14.47
CA GLN A 527 23.69 -24.12 -13.36
C GLN A 527 24.42 -24.22 -12.01
N SER A 528 25.65 -24.75 -11.99
CA SER A 528 26.43 -24.92 -10.75
C SER A 528 27.05 -23.63 -10.23
N SER A 529 27.22 -22.61 -11.08
CA SER A 529 27.85 -21.32 -10.74
C SER A 529 26.86 -20.16 -10.68
N GLY A 530 25.58 -20.39 -10.98
CA GLY A 530 24.53 -19.38 -11.04
C GLY A 530 23.93 -19.03 -9.67
N LEU A 531 23.88 -20.00 -8.75
CA LEU A 531 23.36 -19.77 -7.40
C LEU A 531 24.38 -18.98 -6.56
N LEU A 532 24.07 -17.71 -6.27
CA LEU A 532 24.87 -16.87 -5.38
C LEU A 532 23.95 -16.25 -4.32
N ASP A 533 24.14 -16.63 -3.05
CA ASP A 533 23.52 -15.94 -1.92
C ASP A 533 23.94 -14.46 -1.86
N THR A 534 23.23 -13.65 -1.07
CA THR A 534 23.58 -12.24 -0.86
C THR A 534 25.02 -12.10 -0.35
N GLY A 535 25.82 -11.31 -1.05
CA GLY A 535 27.24 -11.10 -0.77
C GLY A 535 28.15 -12.23 -1.25
N ALA A 536 27.61 -13.36 -1.74
CA ALA A 536 28.40 -14.44 -2.28
C ALA A 536 29.02 -14.07 -3.64
N SER A 537 30.12 -14.73 -3.97
CA SER A 537 30.84 -14.53 -5.22
C SER A 537 31.17 -15.85 -5.91
N THR A 538 31.28 -15.82 -7.24
CA THR A 538 31.90 -16.87 -8.05
C THR A 538 32.96 -16.27 -8.95
N SER A 539 33.70 -17.09 -9.68
CA SER A 539 34.71 -16.59 -10.61
C SER A 539 34.83 -17.44 -11.86
N PHE A 540 35.04 -16.77 -12.99
CA PHE A 540 35.37 -17.37 -14.27
C PHE A 540 36.67 -16.77 -14.80
N GLY A 541 37.34 -17.46 -15.72
CA GLY A 541 38.60 -16.97 -16.27
C GLY A 541 38.75 -17.21 -17.75
N PHE A 542 39.68 -16.47 -18.33
CA PHE A 542 40.04 -16.58 -19.74
C PHE A 542 41.50 -16.18 -19.98
N CYS A 543 42.10 -16.70 -21.04
CA CYS A 543 43.35 -16.18 -21.59
C CYS A 543 43.14 -15.68 -23.02
N ALA A 544 43.85 -14.62 -23.38
CA ALA A 544 43.72 -13.96 -24.67
C ALA A 544 45.07 -13.54 -25.25
N ASN A 545 45.15 -13.53 -26.58
CA ASN A 545 46.27 -12.99 -27.33
C ASN A 545 46.05 -11.50 -27.58
N LYS A 546 47.10 -10.67 -27.40
CA LYS A 546 47.08 -9.24 -27.70
C LYS A 546 47.21 -9.03 -29.20
N THR A 547 46.28 -8.31 -29.81
CA THR A 547 46.27 -8.00 -31.25
C THR A 547 46.57 -6.53 -31.54
N GLY A 548 46.64 -5.69 -30.52
CA GLY A 548 47.01 -4.28 -30.63
C GLY A 548 47.35 -3.63 -29.29
N ALA A 549 47.58 -2.31 -29.31
CA ALA A 549 48.00 -1.55 -28.13
C ALA A 549 46.89 -1.39 -27.08
N ALA A 550 45.62 -1.42 -27.48
CA ALA A 550 44.46 -1.26 -26.59
C ALA A 550 43.90 -2.63 -26.15
N TRP A 551 44.75 -3.51 -25.63
CA TRP A 551 44.41 -4.92 -25.33
C TRP A 551 43.76 -5.17 -23.95
N GLN A 552 43.76 -4.18 -23.06
CA GLN A 552 43.35 -4.39 -21.67
C GLN A 552 41.84 -4.63 -21.57
N PRO A 553 41.40 -5.77 -21.00
CA PRO A 553 39.98 -6.07 -20.90
C PRO A 553 39.30 -5.20 -19.84
N GLN A 554 38.05 -4.80 -20.09
CA GLN A 554 37.25 -3.99 -19.17
C GLN A 554 35.87 -4.62 -18.96
N VAL A 555 35.34 -4.53 -17.75
CA VAL A 555 33.96 -4.93 -17.47
C VAL A 555 33.03 -3.85 -18.05
N VAL A 556 32.15 -4.26 -18.96
CA VAL A 556 31.11 -3.40 -19.55
C VAL A 556 29.86 -3.41 -18.67
N SER A 557 29.42 -4.59 -18.26
CA SER A 557 28.26 -4.73 -17.36
C SER A 557 28.29 -6.05 -16.60
N ALA A 558 27.54 -6.10 -15.49
CA ALA A 558 27.18 -7.31 -14.80
C ALA A 558 25.73 -7.21 -14.34
N ARG A 559 24.94 -8.28 -14.51
CA ARG A 559 23.53 -8.30 -14.12
C ARG A 559 23.09 -9.69 -13.69
N GLN A 560 21.99 -9.73 -12.95
CA GLN A 560 21.24 -10.95 -12.72
C GLN A 560 20.55 -11.37 -14.05
N LEU A 561 20.45 -12.69 -14.26
CA LEU A 561 19.65 -13.29 -15.34
C LEU A 561 18.25 -13.70 -14.86
#